data_AF-A0AAV3Q8Z7-F1
#
_entry.id   AF-A0AAV3Q8Z7-F1
#
_cell.length_a   1.000
_cell.length_b   1.000
_cell.length_c   1.000
_cell.angle_alpha   90.00
_cell.angle_beta   90.00
_cell.angle_gamma   90.00
#
_symmetry.space_group_name_H-M   'P 1'
#
loop_
_entity.id
_entity.type
_entity.pdbx_description
1 polymer ?
#
loop_
_entity_poly.entity_id
_entity_poly.type
_entity_poly.pdbx_seq_one_letter_code
_entity_poly.pdbx_strand_id
1 'polypeptide(L)'
;MRRERGDEPRWVSQLIHGNEWDKAAVRRHLEGEDMETVLVIPLSKHRIRDRIVWNHTKSGVYITSSGYLMTREMRLNGELGGAAKGEPSGGVTRDEAWKELWGLSVPPRV
;
A
#
# COMPACT_ATOMS: atom_id res chain seq x y z
N MET A 1 1.17 25.96 -11.18
CA MET A 1 1.94 26.44 -10.02
C MET A 1 2.93 25.33 -9.66
N ARG A 2 4.21 25.46 -10.06
CA ARG A 2 5.23 24.42 -9.81
C ARG A 2 5.67 24.55 -8.34
N ARG A 3 5.35 23.57 -7.50
CA ARG A 3 5.86 23.48 -6.11
C ARG A 3 7.38 23.33 -6.17
N GLU A 4 8.12 24.21 -5.51
CA GLU A 4 9.56 24.05 -5.32
C GLU A 4 9.80 22.83 -4.43
N ARG A 5 10.60 21.87 -4.91
CA ARG A 5 10.86 20.55 -4.28
C ARG A 5 11.45 20.59 -2.86
N GLY A 6 11.71 21.77 -2.31
CA GLY A 6 12.31 21.96 -0.98
C GLY A 6 11.33 22.23 0.16
N ASP A 7 10.09 22.63 -0.13
CA ASP A 7 9.11 23.03 0.90
C ASP A 7 8.11 21.91 1.28
N GLU A 8 8.23 20.72 0.69
CA GLU A 8 7.27 19.63 0.97
C GLU A 8 7.65 18.87 2.26
N PRO A 9 6.74 18.79 3.25
CA PRO A 9 6.99 18.05 4.48
C PRO A 9 7.08 16.56 4.16
N ARG A 10 8.17 15.93 4.61
CA ARG A 10 8.37 14.47 4.46
C ARG A 10 7.88 13.71 5.68
N TRP A 11 7.73 14.39 6.80
CA TRP A 11 7.42 13.81 8.10
C TRP A 11 6.28 14.53 8.80
N VAL A 12 5.50 13.77 9.57
CA VAL A 12 4.37 14.32 10.35
C VAL A 12 4.87 15.30 11.41
N SER A 13 6.04 15.07 12.01
CA SER A 13 6.63 16.04 12.95
C SER A 13 6.88 17.44 12.38
N GLN A 14 6.98 17.61 11.06
CA GLN A 14 7.10 18.92 10.41
C GLN A 14 5.76 19.68 10.34
N LEU A 15 4.65 18.98 10.56
CA LEU A 15 3.29 19.52 10.61
C LEU A 15 2.83 19.82 12.05
N ILE A 16 3.72 19.67 13.04
CA ILE A 16 3.40 19.81 14.46
C ILE A 16 4.26 20.91 15.06
N HIS A 17 3.63 21.84 15.78
CA HIS A 17 4.30 22.88 16.55
C HIS A 17 3.98 22.71 18.05
N GLY A 18 5.01 22.41 18.85
CA GLY A 18 4.81 22.11 20.27
C GLY A 18 4.01 20.82 20.46
N ASN A 19 2.78 20.95 20.98
CA ASN A 19 1.85 19.84 21.20
C ASN A 19 0.54 20.01 20.42
N GLU A 20 0.56 20.80 19.35
CA GLU A 20 -0.59 21.09 18.49
C GLU A 20 -0.22 20.97 17.01
N TRP A 21 -1.21 20.72 16.17
CA TRP A 21 -1.05 20.75 14.72
C TRP A 21 -0.76 22.18 14.26
N ASP A 22 0.28 22.35 13.44
CA ASP A 22 0.50 23.59 12.70
C ASP A 22 -0.54 23.66 11.58
N LYS A 23 -1.65 24.36 11.84
CA LYS A 23 -2.75 24.51 10.90
C LYS A 23 -2.31 25.17 9.60
N ALA A 24 -1.31 26.06 9.63
CA ALA A 24 -0.83 26.73 8.41
C ALA A 24 -0.02 25.76 7.54
N ALA A 25 0.84 24.94 8.15
CA ALA A 25 1.57 23.89 7.46
C ALA A 25 0.62 22.82 6.90
N VAL A 26 -0.34 22.35 7.72
CA VAL A 26 -1.34 21.35 7.30
C VAL A 26 -2.15 21.86 6.10
N ARG A 27 -2.71 23.07 6.16
CA ARG A 27 -3.49 23.66 5.06
C ARG A 27 -2.67 23.94 3.80
N ARG A 28 -1.34 24.09 3.92
CA ARG A 28 -0.45 24.35 2.79
C ARG A 28 -0.12 23.06 2.02
N HIS A 29 0.00 21.94 2.74
CA HIS A 29 0.55 20.70 2.18
C HIS A 29 -0.47 19.59 2.01
N LEU A 30 -1.58 19.62 2.76
CA LEU A 30 -2.69 18.67 2.66
C LEU A 30 -3.90 19.34 2.04
N GLU A 31 -4.69 18.57 1.30
CA GLU A 31 -5.85 19.06 0.56
C GLU A 31 -7.10 18.23 0.92
N GLY A 32 -8.28 18.86 0.81
CA GLY A 32 -9.56 18.16 0.92
C GLY A 32 -9.78 17.41 2.24
N GLU A 33 -10.16 16.14 2.11
CA GLU A 33 -10.56 15.27 3.22
C GLU A 33 -9.37 14.90 4.14
N ASP A 34 -8.15 14.78 3.59
CA ASP A 34 -6.97 14.44 4.36
C ASP A 34 -6.62 15.53 5.38
N MET A 35 -6.77 16.79 4.97
CA MET A 35 -6.54 17.96 5.82
C MET A 35 -7.50 17.96 7.01
N GLU A 36 -8.80 17.80 6.77
CA GLU A 36 -9.81 17.79 7.84
C GLU A 36 -9.62 16.58 8.77
N THR A 37 -9.33 15.41 8.20
CA THR A 37 -9.04 14.20 8.97
C THR A 37 -7.86 14.40 9.91
N VAL A 38 -6.73 14.91 9.42
CA VAL A 38 -5.52 15.11 10.22
C VAL A 38 -5.75 16.09 11.37
N LEU A 39 -6.47 17.19 11.13
CA LEU A 39 -6.72 18.21 12.16
C LEU A 39 -7.57 17.70 13.34
N VAL A 40 -8.35 16.63 13.15
CA VAL A 40 -9.16 16.01 14.21
C VAL A 40 -8.38 14.94 14.99
N ILE A 41 -7.27 14.41 14.44
CA ILE A 41 -6.47 13.40 15.11
C ILE A 41 -5.81 14.01 16.36
N PRO A 42 -6.05 13.47 17.58
CA PRO A 42 -5.38 13.94 18.77
C PRO A 42 -3.90 13.57 18.72
N LEU A 43 -3.04 14.56 19.02
CA LEU A 43 -1.61 14.33 19.14
C LEU A 43 -1.28 13.54 20.41
N SER A 44 -0.25 12.69 20.30
CA SER A 44 0.29 11.96 21.44
C SER A 44 0.83 12.93 22.48
N LYS A 45 0.59 12.65 23.77
CA LYS A 45 1.20 13.39 24.89
C LYS A 45 2.72 13.29 24.92
N HIS A 46 3.26 12.26 24.28
CA HIS A 46 4.69 12.04 24.17
C HIS A 46 5.16 12.32 22.75
N ARG A 47 6.31 12.99 22.64
CA ARG A 47 6.94 13.22 21.34
C ARG A 47 7.54 11.91 20.83
N ILE A 48 6.83 11.27 19.91
CA ILE A 48 7.24 10.03 19.24
C ILE A 48 7.95 10.40 17.94
N ARG A 49 9.02 9.67 17.59
CA ARG A 49 9.70 9.83 16.30
C ARG A 49 8.82 9.27 15.18
N ASP A 50 8.77 9.98 14.06
CA ASP A 50 8.05 9.53 12.86
C ASP A 50 8.52 8.15 12.38
N ARG A 51 7.58 7.40 11.81
CA ARG A 51 7.81 6.07 11.24
C ARG A 51 6.97 5.91 9.97
N ILE A 52 7.50 5.21 9.00
CA ILE A 52 6.73 4.76 7.83
C ILE A 52 5.95 3.51 8.25
N VAL A 53 4.65 3.51 7.99
CA VAL A 53 3.73 2.44 8.39
C VAL A 53 2.93 1.98 7.18
N TRP A 54 2.86 0.67 6.99
CA TRP A 54 2.04 0.03 5.97
C TRP A 54 0.63 -0.25 6.49
N ASN A 55 -0.33 0.60 6.11
CA ASN A 55 -1.73 0.58 6.58
C ASN A 55 -2.53 -0.67 6.14
N HIS A 56 -2.04 -1.47 5.18
CA HIS A 56 -2.72 -2.71 4.76
C HIS A 56 -2.40 -3.93 5.63
N THR A 57 -1.68 -3.75 6.74
CA THR A 57 -1.41 -4.82 7.71
C THR A 57 -1.57 -4.34 9.14
N LYS A 58 -2.00 -5.23 10.03
CA LYS A 58 -2.12 -4.93 11.47
C LYS A 58 -0.78 -4.60 12.14
N SER A 59 0.31 -5.18 11.65
CA SER A 59 1.66 -4.92 12.16
C SER A 59 2.24 -3.60 11.68
N GLY A 60 1.67 -3.00 10.62
CA GLY A 60 2.23 -1.82 9.99
C GLY A 60 3.50 -2.07 9.18
N VAL A 61 3.88 -3.34 8.96
CA VAL A 61 5.12 -3.72 8.29
C VAL A 61 4.81 -4.12 6.85
N TYR A 62 5.53 -3.50 5.91
CA TYR A 62 5.47 -3.91 4.53
C TYR A 62 6.20 -5.24 4.32
N ILE A 63 5.52 -6.21 3.72
CA ILE A 63 6.12 -7.42 3.15
C ILE A 63 5.64 -7.62 1.72
N THR A 64 6.41 -8.30 0.89
CA THR A 64 6.09 -8.50 -0.53
C THR A 64 4.71 -9.14 -0.72
N SER A 65 4.32 -10.08 0.16
CA SER A 65 3.00 -10.72 0.08
C SER A 65 1.85 -9.76 0.36
N SER A 66 1.99 -8.84 1.33
CA SER A 66 0.95 -7.84 1.61
C SER A 66 0.85 -6.79 0.50
N GLY A 67 1.99 -6.39 -0.08
CA GLY A 67 2.01 -5.51 -1.25
C GLY A 67 1.34 -6.15 -2.46
N TYR A 68 1.69 -7.41 -2.76
CA TYR A 68 1.08 -8.16 -3.85
C TYR A 68 -0.43 -8.36 -3.67
N LEU A 69 -0.87 -8.71 -2.46
CA LEU A 69 -2.30 -8.89 -2.16
C LEU A 69 -3.08 -7.59 -2.41
N MET A 70 -2.60 -6.46 -1.89
CA MET A 70 -3.20 -5.15 -2.12
C MET A 70 -3.28 -4.82 -3.61
N THR A 71 -2.18 -4.94 -4.36
CA THR A 71 -2.18 -4.65 -5.80
C THR A 71 -3.12 -5.59 -6.58
N ARG A 72 -3.23 -6.86 -6.17
CA ARG A 72 -4.17 -7.80 -6.75
C ARG A 72 -5.62 -7.40 -6.49
N GLU A 73 -5.95 -6.95 -5.28
CA GLU A 73 -7.29 -6.46 -4.92
C GLU A 73 -7.65 -5.20 -5.70
N MET A 74 -6.77 -4.20 -5.74
CA MET A 74 -6.97 -2.98 -6.52
C MET A 74 -7.19 -3.27 -8.01
N ARG A 75 -6.50 -4.29 -8.55
CA ARG A 75 -6.71 -4.75 -9.93
C ARG A 75 -8.09 -5.40 -10.12
N LEU A 76 -8.52 -6.26 -9.18
CA LEU A 76 -9.84 -6.90 -9.23
C LEU A 76 -10.97 -5.87 -9.11
N ASN A 77 -10.77 -4.82 -8.32
CA ASN A 77 -11.72 -3.73 -8.14
C ASN A 77 -11.71 -2.71 -9.30
N GLY A 78 -10.82 -2.87 -10.28
CA GLY A 78 -10.70 -1.98 -11.44
C GLY A 78 -9.98 -0.65 -11.16
N GLU A 79 -9.46 -0.45 -9.94
CA GLU A 79 -8.80 0.78 -9.50
C GLU A 79 -7.49 1.05 -10.26
N LEU A 80 -6.81 -0.01 -10.72
CA LEU A 80 -5.53 0.10 -11.44
C LEU A 80 -5.66 0.26 -12.96
N GLY A 81 -6.86 0.49 -13.50
CA GLY A 81 -7.04 0.87 -14.91
C GLY A 81 -6.37 -0.09 -15.89
N GLY A 82 -6.72 -1.38 -15.81
CA GLY A 82 -6.11 -2.39 -16.66
C GLY A 82 -6.77 -3.75 -16.47
N ALA A 83 -7.76 -4.04 -17.31
CA ALA A 83 -8.32 -5.38 -17.47
C ALA A 83 -7.32 -6.33 -18.14
N ALA A 84 -6.08 -6.40 -17.67
CA ALA A 84 -5.24 -7.52 -18.01
C ALA A 84 -5.71 -8.68 -17.14
N LYS A 85 -6.20 -9.74 -17.78
CA LYS A 85 -6.34 -11.07 -17.17
C LYS A 85 -4.93 -11.57 -16.84
N GLY A 86 -4.37 -11.15 -15.71
CA GLY A 86 -3.15 -11.72 -15.19
C GLY A 86 -3.53 -13.04 -14.55
N GLU A 87 -3.21 -14.15 -15.20
CA GLU A 87 -3.43 -15.47 -14.63
C GLU A 87 -2.71 -15.54 -13.27
N PRO A 88 -3.40 -15.93 -12.18
CA PRO A 88 -2.74 -16.17 -10.91
C PRO A 88 -1.68 -17.26 -11.12
N SER A 89 -0.50 -17.11 -10.50
CA SER A 89 0.57 -18.12 -10.56
C SER A 89 0.18 -19.49 -9.99
N GLY A 90 -0.96 -19.55 -9.29
CA GLY A 90 -1.62 -20.74 -8.76
C GLY A 90 -3.12 -20.73 -9.06
N GLY A 91 -3.49 -20.67 -10.34
CA GLY A 91 -4.83 -21.04 -10.74
C GLY A 91 -5.03 -22.55 -10.52
N VAL A 92 -6.23 -22.95 -10.09
CA VAL A 92 -6.68 -24.35 -9.98
C VAL A 92 -6.31 -25.17 -11.23
N THR A 93 -6.34 -24.51 -12.39
CA THR A 93 -5.95 -25.04 -13.70
C THR A 93 -4.49 -25.50 -13.79
N ARG A 94 -3.56 -24.86 -13.07
CA ARG A 94 -2.13 -25.22 -13.07
C ARG A 94 -1.89 -26.48 -12.26
N ASP A 95 -2.53 -26.61 -11.11
CA ASP A 95 -2.40 -27.79 -10.25
C ASP A 95 -3.05 -29.01 -10.89
N GLU A 96 -4.16 -28.83 -11.59
CA GLU A 96 -4.79 -29.88 -12.41
C GLU A 96 -3.90 -30.29 -13.58
N ALA A 97 -3.35 -29.34 -14.34
CA ALA A 97 -2.43 -29.62 -15.44
C ALA A 97 -1.16 -30.36 -14.97
N TRP A 98 -0.61 -30.00 -13.80
CA TRP A 98 0.53 -30.73 -13.24
C TRP A 98 0.15 -32.14 -12.79
N LYS A 99 -1.03 -32.34 -12.18
CA LYS A 99 -1.51 -33.68 -11.83
C LYS A 99 -1.68 -34.56 -13.06
N GLU A 100 -2.25 -34.03 -14.14
CA GLU A 100 -2.38 -34.75 -15.41
C GLU A 100 -1.01 -35.11 -15.98
N LEU A 101 -0.09 -34.14 -16.06
CA LEU A 101 1.26 -34.37 -16.58
C LEU A 101 2.00 -35.47 -15.81
N TRP A 102 1.96 -35.41 -14.47
CA TRP A 102 2.60 -36.42 -13.61
C TRP A 102 1.86 -37.76 -13.60
N GLY A 103 0.58 -37.78 -13.99
CA GLY A 103 -0.23 -38.98 -14.14
C GLY A 103 -0.10 -39.68 -15.49
N LEU A 104 0.61 -39.08 -16.46
CA LEU A 104 0.83 -39.70 -17.77
C LEU A 104 1.72 -40.95 -17.62
N SER A 105 1.17 -42.11 -17.99
CA SER A 105 1.95 -43.32 -18.21
C SER A 105 2.70 -43.19 -19.52
N VAL A 106 3.86 -42.55 -19.48
CA VAL A 106 4.73 -42.40 -20.65
C VAL A 106 5.55 -43.69 -20.80
N PRO A 107 5.56 -44.34 -21.98
CA PRO A 107 6.40 -45.50 -22.19
C PRO A 107 7.88 -45.15 -21.94
N PRO A 108 8.65 -46.09 -21.36
CA PRO A 108 10.05 -45.84 -21.06
C PRO A 108 10.78 -45.48 -22.34
N ARG A 109 11.67 -44.48 -22.23
CA ARG A 109 12.52 -44.04 -23.34
C ARG A 109 13.37 -45.23 -23.79
N VAL A 110 13.28 -45.59 -25.08
CA VAL A 110 14.15 -46.57 -25.74
C VAL A 110 15.57 -46.03 -25.85
#